data_AF-A0A7W0EMK5-F1
#
_entry.id   AF-A0A7W0EMK5-F1
#
_cell.length_a   1.000
_cell.length_b   1.000
_cell.length_c   1.000
_cell.angle_alpha   90.00
_cell.angle_beta   90.00
_cell.angle_gamma   90.00
#
_symmetry.space_group_name_H-M   'P 1'
#
loop_
_entity.id
_entity.type
_entity.pdbx_description
1 polymer ?
#
loop_
_entity_poly.entity_id
_entity_poly.type
_entity_poly.pdbx_seq_one_letter_code
_entity_poly.pdbx_strand_id
1 'polypeptide(L)'
;MHQTPATTQVISRSYLSGLVIKCGLLFAGGLILTGLILYFTSHQPLGPSYQESFSRLSQFKEELLTKSIIIYCLLTTMILVGVIFITMIYSHRVVGPLVGIKRVVKAIASGDLSQKARLRKKDAIKPMA
;
A
#
# COMPACT_ATOMS: atom_id res chain seq x y z
N MET A 1 -12.17 -38.49 18.13
CA MET A 1 -12.49 -38.00 16.78
C MET A 1 -12.34 -36.48 16.80
N HIS A 2 -11.14 -35.98 16.49
CA HIS A 2 -10.76 -34.57 16.64
C HIS A 2 -11.37 -33.76 15.49
N GLN A 3 -12.44 -32.99 15.76
CA GLN A 3 -12.92 -31.97 14.84
C GLN A 3 -12.02 -30.75 14.97
N THR A 4 -11.18 -30.51 13.96
CA THR A 4 -10.42 -29.27 13.82
C THR A 4 -11.41 -28.13 13.48
N PRO A 5 -11.37 -26.99 14.19
CA PRO A 5 -12.26 -25.87 13.91
C PRO A 5 -11.94 -25.30 12.53
N ALA A 6 -12.91 -25.40 11.62
CA ALA A 6 -12.84 -24.80 10.29
C ALA A 6 -12.74 -23.28 10.45
N THR A 7 -11.54 -22.75 10.22
CA THR A 7 -11.31 -21.31 10.19
C THR A 7 -12.04 -20.71 8.99
N THR A 8 -13.15 -20.03 9.26
CA THR A 8 -14.02 -19.37 8.29
C THR A 8 -13.29 -18.19 7.63
N GLN A 9 -12.37 -18.45 6.70
CA GLN A 9 -11.68 -17.41 5.94
C GLN A 9 -12.58 -16.91 4.80
N VAL A 10 -13.35 -15.87 5.10
CA VAL A 10 -14.27 -15.16 4.17
C VAL A 10 -13.52 -14.41 3.05
N ILE A 11 -12.24 -14.07 3.27
CA ILE A 11 -11.41 -13.31 2.33
C ILE A 11 -10.34 -14.24 1.75
N SER A 12 -10.28 -14.34 0.41
CA SER A 12 -9.31 -15.23 -0.26
C SER A 12 -7.85 -14.85 0.02
N ARG A 13 -7.01 -15.82 0.41
CA ARG A 13 -5.57 -15.61 0.66
C ARG A 13 -4.80 -15.02 -0.54
N SER A 14 -5.24 -15.34 -1.77
CA SER A 14 -4.66 -14.78 -3.00
C SER A 14 -4.92 -13.27 -3.16
N TYR A 15 -5.99 -12.76 -2.56
CA TYR A 15 -6.29 -11.33 -2.54
C TYR A 15 -5.39 -10.59 -1.54
N LEU A 16 -5.21 -11.18 -0.36
CA LEU A 16 -4.34 -10.62 0.68
C LEU A 16 -2.88 -10.62 0.24
N SER A 17 -2.40 -11.70 -0.39
CA SER A 17 -1.03 -11.75 -0.90
C SER A 17 -0.78 -10.73 -2.01
N GLY A 18 -1.75 -10.52 -2.92
CA GLY A 18 -1.64 -9.49 -3.94
C GLY A 18 -1.63 -8.06 -3.39
N LEU A 19 -2.32 -7.80 -2.26
CA LEU A 19 -2.28 -6.52 -1.56
C LEU A 19 -0.90 -6.31 -0.92
N VAL A 20 -0.45 -7.29 -0.13
CA VAL A 20 0.82 -7.23 0.60
C VAL A 20 2.00 -7.07 -0.37
N ILE A 21 2.00 -7.79 -1.49
CA ILE A 21 3.05 -7.66 -2.51
C ILE A 21 3.08 -6.25 -3.09
N LYS A 22 1.94 -5.65 -3.44
CA LYS A 22 1.89 -4.28 -4.00
C LYS A 22 2.30 -3.23 -2.98
N CYS A 23 1.86 -3.35 -1.73
CA CYS A 23 2.29 -2.47 -0.64
C CYS A 23 3.80 -2.59 -0.42
N GLY A 24 4.33 -3.82 -0.39
CA GLY A 24 5.75 -4.09 -0.26
C GLY A 24 6.57 -3.51 -1.42
N LEU A 25 6.08 -3.64 -2.65
CA LEU A 25 6.72 -3.07 -3.84
C LEU A 25 6.75 -1.54 -3.81
N LEU A 26 5.65 -0.91 -3.37
CA LEU A 26 5.56 0.54 -3.21
C LEU A 26 6.55 1.04 -2.15
N PHE A 27 6.65 0.32 -1.03
CA PHE A 27 7.57 0.63 0.05
C PHE A 27 9.03 0.45 -0.37
N ALA A 28 9.36 -0.65 -1.06
CA ALA A 28 10.68 -0.92 -1.60
C ALA A 28 11.09 0.14 -2.65
N GLY A 29 10.16 0.54 -3.54
CA GLY A 29 10.39 1.61 -4.50
C GLY A 29 10.70 2.94 -3.83
N GLY A 30 9.95 3.31 -2.78
CA GLY A 30 10.22 4.50 -1.98
C GLY A 30 11.60 4.50 -1.31
N LEU A 31 12.00 3.36 -0.73
CA LEU A 31 13.32 3.20 -0.12
C LEU A 31 14.45 3.36 -1.13
N ILE A 32 14.33 2.70 -2.29
CA ILE A 32 15.33 2.78 -3.37
C ILE A 32 15.45 4.22 -3.88
N LEU A 33 14.31 4.88 -4.12
CA LEU A 33 14.27 6.26 -4.59
C LEU A 33 14.94 7.22 -3.58
N THR A 34 14.65 7.04 -2.29
CA THR A 34 15.26 7.85 -1.22
C THR A 34 16.76 7.63 -1.13
N GLY A 35 17.21 6.38 -1.20
CA GLY A 35 18.64 6.03 -1.21
C GLY A 35 19.37 6.62 -2.41
N LEU A 36 18.76 6.60 -3.60
CA LEU A 36 19.28 7.23 -4.81
C LEU A 36 19.42 8.74 -4.66
N ILE A 37 18.37 9.41 -4.17
CA ILE A 37 18.41 10.88 -4.00
C ILE A 37 19.49 11.27 -2.98
N LEU A 38 19.63 10.53 -1.88
CA LEU A 38 20.72 10.75 -0.92
C LEU A 38 22.09 10.51 -1.54
N TYR A 39 22.27 9.43 -2.30
CA TYR A 39 23.54 9.12 -2.97
C TYR A 39 23.98 10.24 -3.92
N PHE A 40 23.06 10.75 -4.76
CA PHE A 40 23.34 11.86 -5.66
C PHE A 40 23.59 13.17 -4.92
N THR A 41 22.89 13.42 -3.82
CA THR A 41 23.08 14.64 -3.01
C THR A 41 24.41 14.61 -2.26
N SER A 42 24.90 13.43 -1.88
CA SER A 42 26.12 13.29 -1.06
C SER A 42 27.44 13.44 -1.82
N HIS A 43 27.40 13.58 -3.14
CA HIS A 43 28.60 13.58 -4.02
C HIS A 43 29.29 14.96 -4.14
N GLN A 44 29.20 15.83 -3.13
CA GLN A 44 29.93 17.10 -3.15
C GLN A 44 31.28 16.96 -2.42
N PRO A 45 32.41 17.22 -3.10
CA PRO A 45 33.74 17.08 -2.50
C PRO A 45 33.92 18.09 -1.36
N LEU A 46 34.33 17.59 -0.19
CA LEU A 46 34.74 18.41 0.95
C LEU A 46 36.02 19.17 0.54
N GLY A 47 35.96 20.50 0.52
CA GLY A 47 37.02 21.37 0.01
C GLY A 47 38.36 21.23 0.75
N PRO A 48 39.47 21.70 0.15
CA PRO A 48 40.84 21.40 0.59
C PRO A 48 41.30 22.13 1.86
N SER A 49 40.48 22.95 2.53
CA SER A 49 40.91 23.82 3.63
C SER A 49 40.02 23.73 4.89
N TYR A 50 40.64 23.72 6.07
CA TYR A 50 39.98 23.48 7.37
C TYR A 50 39.05 24.64 7.83
N GLN A 51 39.36 25.88 7.46
CA GLN A 51 38.56 27.06 7.82
C GLN A 51 37.32 27.25 6.92
N GLU A 52 37.43 26.95 5.63
CA GLU A 52 36.26 26.89 4.74
C GLU A 52 35.39 25.69 5.10
N SER A 53 35.97 24.59 5.56
CA SER A 53 35.21 23.43 6.03
C SER A 53 34.31 23.75 7.23
N PHE A 54 34.75 24.56 8.20
CA PHE A 54 33.94 24.86 9.40
C PHE A 54 32.75 25.79 9.11
N SER A 55 32.95 26.81 8.26
CA SER A 55 31.88 27.71 7.81
C SER A 55 30.94 27.05 6.80
N ARG A 56 31.46 26.15 5.95
CA ARG A 56 30.63 25.26 5.12
C ARG A 56 29.89 24.24 5.96
N LEU A 57 30.43 23.73 7.08
CA LEU A 57 29.78 22.72 7.91
C LEU A 57 28.49 23.24 8.57
N SER A 58 28.48 24.49 9.02
CA SER A 58 27.28 25.12 9.59
C SER A 58 26.21 25.34 8.51
N GLN A 59 26.60 25.82 7.33
CA GLN A 59 25.68 25.94 6.17
C GLN A 59 25.24 24.58 5.61
N PHE A 60 26.12 23.58 5.61
CA PHE A 60 25.82 22.21 5.20
C PHE A 60 24.78 21.58 6.12
N LYS A 61 24.83 21.88 7.42
CA LYS A 61 23.86 21.35 8.37
C LYS A 61 22.46 21.86 8.06
N GLU A 62 22.33 23.16 7.79
CA GLU A 62 21.03 23.73 7.39
C GLU A 62 20.60 23.25 6.01
N GLU A 63 21.49 23.25 5.01
CA GLU A 63 21.15 22.72 3.68
C GLU A 63 20.79 21.23 3.71
N LEU A 64 21.50 20.41 4.49
CA LEU A 64 21.19 19.00 4.67
C LEU A 64 19.85 18.82 5.36
N LEU A 65 19.54 19.62 6.38
CA LEU A 65 18.24 19.57 7.04
C LEU A 65 17.13 19.95 6.07
N THR A 66 17.25 21.05 5.33
CA THR A 66 16.25 21.47 4.35
C THR A 66 16.08 20.45 3.22
N LYS A 67 17.18 19.96 2.64
CA LYS A 67 17.14 18.91 1.60
C LYS A 67 16.56 17.61 2.14
N SER A 68 16.93 17.19 3.34
CA SER A 68 16.38 15.99 3.98
C SER A 68 14.88 16.14 4.22
N ILE A 69 14.42 17.29 4.73
CA ILE A 69 13.00 17.56 4.94
C ILE A 69 12.22 17.48 3.63
N ILE A 70 12.76 18.06 2.53
CA ILE A 70 12.12 18.00 1.22
C ILE A 70 12.02 16.55 0.72
N ILE A 71 13.11 15.77 0.84
CA ILE A 71 13.14 14.36 0.43
C ILE A 71 12.13 13.54 1.24
N TYR A 72 12.12 13.70 2.57
CA TYR A 72 11.18 13.03 3.44
C TYR A 72 9.73 13.44 3.13
N CYS A 73 9.46 14.72 2.93
CA CYS A 73 8.12 15.21 2.62
C CYS A 73 7.61 14.65 1.28
N LEU A 74 8.47 14.62 0.26
CA LEU A 74 8.16 14.03 -1.05
C LEU A 74 7.86 12.54 -0.91
N LEU A 75 8.72 11.81 -0.18
CA LEU A 75 8.57 10.38 0.06
C LEU A 75 7.27 10.06 0.81
N THR A 76 7.03 10.75 1.92
CA THR A 76 5.83 10.56 2.72
C THR A 76 4.59 10.83 1.89
N THR A 77 4.57 11.89 1.09
CA THR A 77 3.45 12.21 0.19
C THR A 77 3.22 11.09 -0.83
N MET A 78 4.30 10.60 -1.46
CA MET A 78 4.20 9.52 -2.45
C MET A 78 3.65 8.22 -1.84
N ILE A 79 4.10 7.87 -0.63
CA ILE A 79 3.60 6.72 0.13
C ILE A 79 2.11 6.91 0.47
N LEU A 80 1.74 8.09 0.95
CA LEU A 80 0.36 8.39 1.36
C LEU A 80 -0.61 8.26 0.18
N VAL A 81 -0.26 8.85 -0.97
CA VAL A 81 -1.03 8.72 -2.22
C VAL A 81 -1.11 7.26 -2.65
N GLY A 82 0.00 6.53 -2.59
CA GLY A 82 0.04 5.10 -2.90
C GLY A 82 -0.92 4.27 -2.04
N VAL A 83 -0.91 4.49 -0.74
CA VAL A 83 -1.81 3.81 0.22
C VAL A 83 -3.27 4.17 -0.05
N ILE A 84 -3.59 5.44 -0.30
CA ILE A 84 -4.96 5.87 -0.64
C ILE A 84 -5.43 5.16 -1.92
N PHE A 85 -4.59 5.11 -2.95
CA PHE A 85 -4.95 4.51 -4.23
C PHE A 85 -5.19 3.00 -4.11
N ILE A 86 -4.31 2.30 -3.37
CA ILE A 86 -4.45 0.88 -3.10
C ILE A 86 -5.73 0.62 -2.29
N THR A 87 -5.95 1.36 -1.20
CA THR A 87 -7.14 1.17 -0.34
C THR A 87 -8.43 1.46 -1.10
N MET A 88 -8.47 2.49 -1.95
CA MET A 88 -9.63 2.80 -2.79
C MET A 88 -9.95 1.66 -3.76
N ILE A 89 -8.97 1.16 -4.51
CA ILE A 89 -9.17 0.05 -5.47
C ILE A 89 -9.65 -1.21 -4.75
N TYR A 90 -9.04 -1.51 -3.60
CA TYR A 90 -9.36 -2.70 -2.83
C TYR A 90 -10.72 -2.58 -2.14
N SER A 91 -11.08 -1.42 -1.61
CA SER A 91 -12.39 -1.16 -1.02
C SER A 91 -13.52 -1.40 -2.03
N HIS A 92 -13.40 -0.84 -3.24
CA HIS A 92 -14.41 -1.04 -4.30
C HIS A 92 -14.57 -2.51 -4.73
N ARG A 93 -13.48 -3.29 -4.74
CA ARG A 93 -13.51 -4.71 -5.11
C ARG A 93 -14.11 -5.62 -4.04
N VAL A 94 -14.21 -5.15 -2.79
CA VAL A 94 -14.86 -5.89 -1.70
C VAL A 94 -16.33 -5.49 -1.57
N VAL A 95 -16.65 -4.20 -1.66
CA VAL A 95 -18.02 -3.70 -1.47
C VAL A 95 -18.99 -4.21 -2.53
N GLY A 96 -18.58 -4.24 -3.81
CA GLY A 96 -19.40 -4.72 -4.92
C GLY A 96 -20.00 -6.12 -4.72
N PRO A 97 -19.17 -7.16 -4.53
CA PRO A 97 -19.67 -8.52 -4.31
C PRO A 97 -20.46 -8.66 -3.00
N LEU A 98 -20.11 -7.92 -1.95
CA LEU A 98 -20.85 -7.95 -0.68
C LEU A 98 -22.31 -7.48 -0.84
N VAL A 99 -22.51 -6.40 -1.61
CA VAL A 99 -23.85 -5.88 -1.95
C VAL A 99 -24.61 -6.87 -2.84
N GLY A 100 -23.91 -7.54 -3.76
CA GLY A 100 -24.49 -8.61 -4.59
C GLY A 100 -25.02 -9.78 -3.76
N ILE A 101 -24.21 -10.30 -2.84
CA ILE A 101 -24.61 -11.37 -1.92
C ILE A 101 -25.80 -10.93 -1.06
N LYS A 102 -25.77 -9.71 -0.50
CA LYS A 102 -26.89 -9.18 0.30
C LYS A 102 -28.21 -9.16 -0.47
N ARG A 103 -28.19 -8.85 -1.77
CA ARG A 103 -29.39 -8.86 -2.63
C ARG A 103 -29.92 -10.27 -2.86
N VAL A 104 -29.05 -11.24 -3.13
CA VAL A 104 -29.44 -12.64 -3.33
C VAL A 104 -30.02 -13.23 -2.05
N VAL A 105 -29.37 -13.02 -0.90
CA VAL A 105 -29.88 -13.45 0.41
C VAL A 105 -31.26 -12.84 0.69
N LYS A 106 -31.47 -11.55 0.36
CA LYS A 106 -32.76 -10.89 0.52
C LYS A 106 -33.84 -11.50 -0.39
N ALA A 107 -33.50 -11.87 -1.62
CA ALA A 107 -34.43 -12.50 -2.57
C ALA A 107 -34.83 -13.91 -2.11
N ILE A 108 -33.87 -14.69 -1.63
CA ILE A 108 -34.11 -16.02 -1.02
C ILE A 108 -35.01 -15.87 0.22
N ALA A 109 -34.74 -14.88 1.07
CA ALA A 109 -35.57 -14.60 2.25
C ALA A 109 -37.01 -14.21 1.89
N SER A 110 -37.25 -13.64 0.70
CA SER A 110 -38.59 -13.37 0.16
C SER A 110 -39.22 -14.54 -0.60
N GLY A 111 -38.58 -15.72 -0.62
CA GLY A 111 -39.11 -16.91 -1.28
C GLY A 111 -38.76 -17.05 -2.77
N ASP A 112 -37.92 -16.17 -3.33
CA ASP A 112 -37.42 -16.27 -4.71
C ASP A 112 -36.06 -16.98 -4.74
N LEU A 113 -36.07 -18.28 -5.07
CA LEU A 113 -34.88 -19.11 -5.23
C LEU A 113 -34.29 -19.07 -6.65
N SER A 114 -34.86 -18.29 -7.58
CA SER A 114 -34.35 -18.19 -8.96
C SER A 114 -33.06 -17.37 -9.05
N GLN A 115 -32.80 -16.51 -8.06
CA GLN A 115 -31.66 -15.60 -8.02
C GLN A 115 -30.35 -16.35 -7.73
N LYS A 116 -29.37 -16.25 -8.66
CA LYS A 116 -28.01 -16.79 -8.49
C LYS A 116 -27.00 -15.67 -8.27
N ALA A 117 -26.16 -15.80 -7.25
CA ALA A 117 -25.04 -14.89 -7.04
C ALA A 117 -23.95 -15.11 -8.09
N ARG A 118 -23.86 -14.23 -9.10
CA ARG A 118 -22.73 -14.21 -10.04
C ARG A 118 -21.59 -13.37 -9.48
N LEU A 119 -20.66 -14.01 -8.77
CA LEU A 119 -19.39 -13.39 -8.38
C LEU A 119 -18.42 -13.39 -9.58
N ARG A 120 -17.74 -12.26 -9.81
CA ARG A 120 -16.77 -12.13 -10.91
C ARG A 120 -15.46 -12.83 -10.52
N LYS A 121 -14.70 -13.32 -11.50
CA LYS A 121 -13.42 -14.04 -11.30
C LYS A 121 -12.39 -13.30 -10.42
N LYS A 122 -12.49 -11.96 -10.31
CA LYS A 122 -11.57 -11.09 -9.55
C LYS A 122 -12.12 -10.62 -8.19
N ASP A 123 -13.31 -11.07 -7.79
CA ASP A 123 -13.95 -10.65 -6.55
C ASP A 123 -13.35 -11.40 -5.35
N ALA A 124 -13.10 -10.69 -4.25
CA ALA A 124 -12.35 -11.21 -3.10
C ALA A 124 -13.01 -12.41 -2.38
N ILE A 125 -14.31 -12.59 -2.58
CA ILE A 125 -15.23 -13.47 -1.81
C ILE A 125 -15.64 -14.71 -2.60
N LYS A 126 -14.96 -15.02 -3.71
CA LYS A 126 -15.25 -16.19 -4.56
C LYS A 126 -15.41 -17.54 -3.82
N PRO A 127 -14.73 -17.82 -2.69
CA PRO A 127 -14.92 -19.10 -1.99
C PRO A 127 -16.31 -19.30 -1.36
N MET A 128 -17.18 -18.28 -1.34
CA MET A 128 -18.50 -18.34 -0.72
C MET A 128 -19.67 -18.46 -1.72
N ALA A 129 -19.38 -18.57 -3.02
CA ALA A 129 -20.39 -18.82 -4.06
C ALA A 129 -20.58 -20.32 -4.34
#